data_AF-A0A2V8NC57-F1
#
_entry.id   AF-A0A2V8NC57-F1
#
_cell.length_a   1.000
_cell.length_b   1.000
_cell.length_c   1.000
_cell.angle_alpha   90.00
_cell.angle_beta   90.00
_cell.angle_gamma   90.00
#
_symmetry.space_group_name_H-M   'P 1'
#
loop_
_entity.id
_entity.type
_entity.pdbx_description
1 polymer ?
#
loop_
_entity_poly.entity_id
_entity_poly.type
_entity_poly.pdbx_seq_one_letter_code
_entity_poly.pdbx_strand_id
1 'polypeptide(L)'
;MESFAQSDLKRSRMDGTLEGVRVAFLPRHGRGHLFTPTNLPFRANIYGMKLLGVERILSASAVGSLQERYAPLDMVIPDQFFDRTRARAHESTFFGDGIVAHITFAHPVCDELGDVLEAACGAADVRTHRGGTYLCMEGPAFSTKAESNVYRSWGMDVIGMTNLQEAKLAREAEICYATLALVTDYDCWHEEHDAVSVETVVEYLNKNVRNAQVIMRDAVKQLSDKPRNCTCGSALKNAIFTAPNLWPEATKKKLEAIVGKYSTE
;
A
#
# COMPACT_ATOMS: atom_id res chain seq x y z
N MET A 1 14.58 -13.82 19.00
CA MET A 1 13.69 -13.62 17.83
C MET A 1 14.49 -12.95 16.70
N GLU A 2 15.62 -13.58 16.35
CA GLU A 2 16.77 -12.92 15.71
C GLU A 2 17.40 -13.73 14.56
N SER A 3 16.94 -14.95 14.25
CA SER A 3 17.79 -15.91 13.52
C SER A 3 17.33 -16.36 12.12
N PHE A 4 16.29 -15.77 11.50
CA PHE A 4 15.87 -16.22 10.15
C PHE A 4 15.74 -15.12 9.08
N ALA A 5 15.66 -13.84 9.47
CA ALA A 5 15.82 -12.73 8.52
C ALA A 5 17.30 -12.32 8.31
N GLN A 6 18.23 -12.94 9.04
CA GLN A 6 19.65 -12.56 9.03
C GLN A 6 20.50 -13.26 7.96
N SER A 7 20.01 -14.29 7.26
CA SER A 7 20.84 -15.05 6.31
C SER A 7 20.74 -14.63 4.84
N ASP A 8 19.60 -14.12 4.34
CA ASP A 8 19.45 -13.87 2.88
C ASP A 8 19.20 -12.41 2.45
N LEU A 9 19.24 -11.45 3.38
CA LEU A 9 19.08 -10.00 3.10
C LEU A 9 20.14 -9.15 3.82
N LYS A 10 21.41 -9.56 3.72
CA LYS A 10 22.52 -8.80 4.33
C LYS A 10 23.04 -7.69 3.42
N ARG A 11 23.00 -6.47 4.00
CA ARG A 11 23.68 -5.21 3.64
C ARG A 11 22.99 -4.37 2.56
N SER A 12 22.19 -3.39 3.01
CA SER A 12 21.72 -2.19 2.28
C SER A 12 21.06 -2.34 0.91
N ARG A 13 20.91 -3.56 0.38
CA ARG A 13 20.17 -3.83 -0.85
C ARG A 13 18.68 -3.92 -0.53
N MET A 14 17.93 -2.97 -1.08
CA MET A 14 16.48 -3.07 -1.17
C MET A 14 16.06 -4.09 -2.22
N ASP A 15 16.97 -4.63 -3.06
CA ASP A 15 16.69 -5.57 -4.13
C ASP A 15 17.34 -6.96 -3.94
N GLY A 16 16.60 -8.02 -4.27
CA GLY A 16 17.01 -9.41 -4.13
C GLY A 16 16.24 -10.33 -5.08
N THR A 17 16.33 -11.64 -4.86
CA THR A 17 15.57 -12.65 -5.62
C THR A 17 14.69 -13.46 -4.69
N LEU A 18 13.41 -13.61 -5.03
CA LEU A 18 12.44 -14.43 -4.32
C LEU A 18 11.72 -15.29 -5.36
N GLU A 19 11.75 -16.61 -5.20
CA GLU A 19 11.15 -17.56 -6.16
C GLU A 19 11.61 -17.32 -7.61
N GLY A 20 12.88 -16.96 -7.81
CA GLY A 20 13.46 -16.65 -9.13
C GLY A 20 13.13 -15.25 -9.68
N VAL A 21 12.29 -14.48 -8.98
CA VAL A 21 11.86 -13.13 -9.39
C VAL A 21 12.71 -12.06 -8.69
N ARG A 22 13.14 -11.03 -9.43
CA ARG A 22 13.78 -9.86 -8.84
C ARG A 22 12.75 -9.06 -8.04
N VAL A 23 12.97 -8.91 -6.74
CA VAL A 23 12.05 -8.22 -5.81
C VAL A 23 12.77 -7.07 -5.12
N ALA A 24 12.06 -5.95 -4.94
CA ALA A 24 12.47 -4.90 -4.02
C ALA A 24 11.64 -4.93 -2.73
N PHE A 25 12.29 -4.94 -1.56
CA PHE A 25 11.63 -4.86 -0.25
C PHE A 25 11.96 -3.53 0.44
N LEU A 26 10.91 -2.83 0.87
CA LEU A 26 11.01 -1.57 1.59
C LEU A 26 10.17 -1.61 2.86
N PRO A 27 10.80 -1.62 4.06
CA PRO A 27 10.05 -1.48 5.30
C PRO A 27 9.50 -0.06 5.37
N ARG A 28 8.18 0.09 5.22
CA ARG A 28 7.47 1.37 5.21
C ARG A 28 7.95 2.32 6.31
N HIS A 29 7.95 1.84 7.56
CA HIS A 29 8.32 2.63 8.74
C HIS A 29 9.82 2.69 9.02
N GLY A 30 10.66 2.28 8.06
CA GLY A 30 12.09 2.16 8.25
C GLY A 30 12.49 0.99 9.16
N ARG A 31 13.78 0.69 9.21
CA ARG A 31 14.31 -0.31 10.16
C ARG A 31 14.18 0.24 11.58
N GLY A 32 13.62 -0.57 12.48
CA GLY A 32 13.31 -0.13 13.85
C GLY A 32 12.01 0.67 14.00
N HIS A 33 11.19 0.76 12.95
CA HIS A 33 9.86 1.40 13.00
C HIS A 33 9.91 2.88 13.44
N LEU A 34 10.84 3.64 12.86
CA LEU A 34 11.20 5.01 13.28
C LEU A 34 10.27 6.10 12.73
N PHE A 35 9.54 5.81 11.65
CA PHE A 35 8.64 6.78 11.03
C PHE A 35 7.19 6.55 11.48
N THR A 36 6.55 7.58 12.00
CA THR A 36 5.09 7.59 12.18
C THR A 36 4.39 7.63 10.82
N PRO A 37 3.11 7.22 10.71
CA PRO A 37 2.38 7.28 9.45
C PRO A 37 2.36 8.67 8.79
N THR A 38 2.26 9.75 9.57
CA THR A 38 2.31 11.14 9.08
C THR A 38 3.65 11.51 8.44
N ASN A 39 4.76 11.00 9.00
CA ASN A 39 6.12 11.38 8.60
C ASN A 39 6.75 10.42 7.60
N LEU A 40 5.97 9.49 7.03
CA LEU A 40 6.45 8.57 6.02
C LEU A 40 6.83 9.34 4.74
N PRO A 41 8.02 9.08 4.16
CA PRO A 41 8.45 9.75 2.94
C PRO A 41 7.84 9.05 1.70
N PHE A 42 6.52 9.08 1.57
CA PHE A 42 5.78 8.33 0.56
C PHE A 42 6.27 8.60 -0.88
N ARG A 43 6.50 9.86 -1.23
CA ARG A 43 7.04 10.23 -2.56
C ARG A 43 8.41 9.60 -2.79
N ALA A 44 9.32 9.69 -1.82
CA ALA A 44 10.66 9.12 -1.96
C ALA A 44 10.60 7.58 -2.08
N ASN A 45 9.74 6.94 -1.30
CA ASN A 45 9.53 5.50 -1.35
C ASN A 45 9.08 5.04 -2.75
N ILE A 46 8.02 5.65 -3.29
CA ILE A 46 7.48 5.27 -4.59
C ILE A 46 8.42 5.69 -5.74
N TYR A 47 9.05 6.86 -5.66
CA TYR A 47 10.03 7.30 -6.65
C TYR A 47 11.25 6.38 -6.70
N GLY A 48 11.73 5.93 -5.53
CA GLY A 48 12.80 4.94 -5.42
C GLY A 48 12.44 3.62 -6.08
N MET A 49 11.20 3.13 -5.88
CA MET A 49 10.70 1.95 -6.57
C MET A 49 10.66 2.14 -8.10
N LYS A 50 10.21 3.32 -8.56
CA LYS A 50 10.20 3.66 -9.99
C LYS A 50 11.61 3.63 -10.60
N LEU A 51 12.59 4.21 -9.91
CA LEU A 51 14.00 4.19 -10.32
C LEU A 51 14.59 2.78 -10.39
N LEU A 52 14.16 1.87 -9.52
CA LEU A 52 14.56 0.46 -9.55
C LEU A 52 13.89 -0.33 -10.69
N GLY A 53 12.96 0.28 -11.43
CA GLY A 53 12.21 -0.37 -12.50
C GLY A 53 11.03 -1.21 -11.99
N VAL A 54 10.55 -0.97 -10.76
CA VAL A 54 9.41 -1.69 -10.20
C VAL A 54 8.14 -1.35 -10.98
N GLU A 55 7.43 -2.39 -11.42
CA GLU A 55 6.18 -2.28 -12.17
C GLU A 55 4.94 -2.66 -11.37
N ARG A 56 5.13 -3.35 -10.24
CA ARG A 56 4.07 -3.90 -9.38
C ARG A 56 4.50 -3.78 -7.92
N ILE A 57 3.62 -3.24 -7.08
CA ILE A 57 3.79 -3.13 -5.64
C ILE A 57 2.68 -3.93 -4.97
N LEU A 58 3.09 -4.88 -4.15
CA LEU A 58 2.22 -5.55 -3.18
C LEU A 58 2.52 -4.94 -1.81
N SER A 59 1.51 -4.31 -1.23
CA SER A 59 1.58 -3.68 0.09
C SER A 59 1.01 -4.60 1.16
N ALA A 60 1.60 -4.60 2.34
CA ALA A 60 1.06 -5.26 3.53
C ALA A 60 0.83 -4.22 4.63
N SER A 61 -0.35 -4.21 5.24
CA SER A 61 -0.73 -3.24 6.28
C SER A 61 -1.59 -3.86 7.37
N ALA A 62 -1.17 -3.71 8.62
CA ALA A 62 -2.07 -3.96 9.75
C ALA A 62 -3.26 -2.98 9.71
N VAL A 63 -4.46 -3.47 9.97
CA VAL A 63 -5.69 -2.67 9.97
C VAL A 63 -6.62 -3.08 11.12
N GLY A 64 -7.38 -2.11 11.61
CA GLY A 64 -8.56 -2.36 12.43
C GLY A 64 -9.75 -2.68 11.54
N SER A 65 -10.59 -3.61 11.97
CA SER A 65 -11.85 -3.92 11.32
C SER A 65 -12.93 -2.96 11.77
N LEU A 66 -13.70 -2.43 10.82
CA LEU A 66 -14.90 -1.64 11.09
C LEU A 66 -16.17 -2.46 10.89
N GLN A 67 -16.11 -3.76 10.61
CA GLN A 67 -17.30 -4.60 10.39
C GLN A 67 -17.13 -5.96 11.04
N GLU A 68 -18.17 -6.50 11.67
CA GLU A 68 -18.14 -7.79 12.37
C GLU A 68 -17.54 -8.92 11.51
N ARG A 69 -17.84 -8.90 10.20
CA ARG A 69 -17.44 -9.92 9.23
C ARG A 69 -15.93 -10.06 9.00
N TYR A 70 -15.14 -9.02 9.30
CA TYR A 70 -13.67 -9.07 9.17
C TYR A 70 -13.06 -9.29 10.55
N ALA A 71 -12.78 -10.55 10.87
CA ALA A 71 -12.25 -10.92 12.18
C ALA A 71 -10.73 -10.76 12.24
N PRO A 72 -10.13 -10.56 13.43
CA PRO A 72 -8.68 -10.67 13.58
C PRO A 72 -8.14 -11.97 12.97
N LEU A 73 -6.99 -11.89 12.30
CA LEU A 73 -6.37 -12.93 11.45
C LEU A 73 -6.99 -13.14 10.07
N ASP A 74 -8.14 -12.55 9.77
CA ASP A 74 -8.62 -12.46 8.39
C ASP A 74 -7.73 -11.49 7.58
N MET A 75 -7.72 -11.71 6.27
CA MET A 75 -7.11 -10.79 5.32
C MET A 75 -8.21 -10.07 4.52
N VAL A 76 -8.01 -8.80 4.24
CA VAL A 76 -8.87 -8.02 3.34
C VAL A 76 -8.01 -7.49 2.20
N ILE A 77 -8.51 -7.61 0.96
CA ILE A 77 -7.89 -7.02 -0.22
C ILE A 77 -8.81 -5.88 -0.68
N PRO A 78 -8.70 -4.69 -0.06
CA PRO A 78 -9.59 -3.57 -0.37
C PRO A 78 -9.37 -3.10 -1.80
N ASP A 79 -10.46 -2.71 -2.46
CA ASP A 79 -10.47 -2.16 -3.82
C ASP A 79 -10.76 -0.66 -3.83
N GLN A 80 -11.19 -0.10 -2.70
CA GLN A 80 -11.49 1.31 -2.53
C GLN A 80 -10.77 1.93 -1.33
N PHE A 81 -10.61 3.25 -1.37
CA PHE A 81 -10.04 4.03 -0.28
C PHE A 81 -10.91 5.24 0.06
N PHE A 82 -10.94 5.60 1.35
CA PHE A 82 -11.51 6.84 1.84
C PHE A 82 -10.45 7.67 2.58
N ASP A 83 -10.29 8.94 2.23
CA ASP A 83 -9.24 9.82 2.77
C ASP A 83 -9.70 10.57 4.04
N ARG A 84 -9.09 10.25 5.19
CA ARG A 84 -9.20 11.02 6.43
C ARG A 84 -7.85 11.61 6.86
N THR A 85 -6.86 11.59 5.98
CA THR A 85 -5.56 12.22 6.19
C THR A 85 -5.69 13.73 6.03
N ARG A 86 -4.84 14.49 6.72
CA ARG A 86 -4.92 15.95 6.84
C ARG A 86 -3.57 16.64 6.78
N ALA A 87 -2.50 16.02 7.30
CA ALA A 87 -1.20 16.68 7.49
C ALA A 87 -0.17 16.36 6.39
N ARG A 88 -0.52 15.46 5.47
CA ARG A 88 0.43 14.89 4.49
C ARG A 88 -0.01 15.05 3.03
N ALA A 89 -0.75 16.12 2.74
CA ALA A 89 -1.14 16.48 1.37
C ALA A 89 0.09 16.63 0.44
N HIS A 90 1.19 17.18 0.96
CA HIS A 90 2.45 17.33 0.23
C HIS A 90 3.11 15.99 -0.16
N GLU A 91 2.77 14.89 0.51
CA GLU A 91 3.20 13.52 0.18
C GLU A 91 2.12 12.75 -0.62
N SER A 92 1.09 13.42 -1.13
CA SER A 92 -0.02 12.76 -1.86
C SER A 92 0.06 12.91 -3.39
N THR A 93 1.03 13.64 -3.91
CA THR A 93 1.28 13.81 -5.36
C THR A 93 2.75 14.15 -5.65
N PHE A 94 3.26 13.73 -6.81
CA PHE A 94 4.53 14.16 -7.38
C PHE A 94 4.43 15.49 -8.13
N PHE A 95 3.22 15.85 -8.56
CA PHE A 95 2.97 17.00 -9.43
C PHE A 95 2.78 18.30 -8.62
N GLY A 96 2.90 19.42 -9.32
CA GLY A 96 3.11 20.75 -8.75
C GLY A 96 4.32 21.43 -9.39
N ASP A 97 4.75 22.56 -8.83
CA ASP A 97 5.97 23.26 -9.24
C ASP A 97 6.10 23.47 -10.77
N GLY A 98 4.98 23.76 -11.44
CA GLY A 98 4.92 24.01 -12.88
C GLY A 98 4.66 22.80 -13.79
N ILE A 99 4.41 21.61 -13.25
CA ILE A 99 3.85 20.48 -14.02
C ILE A 99 2.58 20.00 -13.33
N VAL A 100 1.44 20.15 -14.00
CA VAL A 100 0.11 19.76 -13.49
C VAL A 100 -0.33 18.46 -14.14
N ALA A 101 -0.74 17.50 -13.32
CA ALA A 101 -1.42 16.29 -13.79
C ALA A 101 -2.63 15.93 -12.91
N HIS A 102 -3.63 15.31 -13.53
CA HIS A 102 -4.84 14.81 -12.91
C HIS A 102 -5.09 13.36 -13.34
N ILE A 103 -4.61 12.42 -12.53
CA ILE A 103 -4.81 10.98 -12.77
C ILE A 103 -6.25 10.55 -12.52
N THR A 104 -6.70 9.56 -13.28
CA THR A 104 -7.93 8.83 -12.94
C THR A 104 -7.67 7.90 -11.76
N PHE A 105 -8.53 8.00 -10.74
CA PHE A 105 -8.34 7.28 -9.47
C PHE A 105 -9.61 6.64 -8.91
N ALA A 106 -10.67 6.54 -9.72
CA ALA A 106 -11.94 5.92 -9.33
C ALA A 106 -11.79 4.44 -8.93
N HIS A 107 -10.86 3.73 -9.58
CA HIS A 107 -10.44 2.38 -9.24
C HIS A 107 -8.96 2.45 -8.82
N PRO A 108 -8.67 2.65 -7.52
CA PRO A 108 -7.31 2.99 -7.06
C PRO A 108 -6.38 1.77 -6.97
N VAL A 109 -6.92 0.56 -6.95
CA VAL A 109 -6.20 -0.70 -6.84
C VAL A 109 -6.16 -1.43 -8.19
N CYS A 110 -5.11 -2.20 -8.44
CA CYS A 110 -4.98 -3.04 -9.64
C CYS A 110 -5.67 -4.39 -9.41
N ASP A 111 -6.74 -4.66 -10.16
CA ASP A 111 -7.51 -5.91 -10.03
C ASP A 111 -6.65 -7.15 -10.28
N GLU A 112 -5.72 -7.11 -11.26
CA GLU A 112 -4.83 -8.24 -11.54
C GLU A 112 -3.93 -8.61 -10.35
N LEU A 113 -3.52 -7.62 -9.54
CA LEU A 113 -2.76 -7.86 -8.32
C LEU A 113 -3.66 -8.36 -7.19
N GLY A 114 -4.88 -7.83 -7.10
CA GLY A 114 -5.87 -8.32 -6.16
C GLY A 114 -6.19 -9.81 -6.39
N ASP A 115 -6.35 -10.23 -7.65
CA ASP A 115 -6.64 -11.62 -8.02
C ASP A 115 -5.52 -12.56 -7.61
N VAL A 116 -4.27 -12.12 -7.77
CA VAL A 116 -3.11 -12.90 -7.34
C VAL A 116 -3.05 -12.99 -5.82
N LEU A 117 -3.30 -11.90 -5.10
CA LEU A 117 -3.32 -11.91 -3.64
C LEU A 117 -4.42 -12.85 -3.12
N GLU A 118 -5.62 -12.80 -3.69
CA GLU A 118 -6.74 -13.66 -3.31
C GLU A 118 -6.43 -15.13 -3.54
N ALA A 119 -5.86 -15.47 -4.71
CA ALA A 119 -5.41 -16.83 -5.00
C ALA A 119 -4.31 -17.31 -4.03
N ALA A 120 -3.34 -16.45 -3.73
CA ALA A 120 -2.24 -16.76 -2.81
C ALA A 120 -2.73 -16.93 -1.36
N CYS A 121 -3.74 -16.16 -0.94
CA CYS A 121 -4.39 -16.39 0.35
C CYS A 121 -5.13 -17.72 0.41
N GLY A 122 -5.85 -18.08 -0.67
CA GLY A 122 -6.51 -19.38 -0.78
C GLY A 122 -5.52 -20.55 -0.70
N ALA A 123 -4.37 -20.44 -1.36
CA ALA A 123 -3.30 -21.44 -1.28
C ALA A 123 -2.68 -21.56 0.13
N ALA A 124 -2.74 -20.49 0.93
CA ALA A 124 -2.27 -20.47 2.31
C ALA A 124 -3.34 -20.87 3.35
N ASP A 125 -4.56 -21.23 2.91
CA ASP A 125 -5.72 -21.52 3.77
C ASP A 125 -6.04 -20.36 4.75
N VAL A 126 -5.89 -19.12 4.27
CA VAL A 126 -6.18 -17.91 5.05
C VAL A 126 -7.51 -17.33 4.61
N ARG A 127 -8.43 -17.18 5.57
CA ARG A 127 -9.72 -16.54 5.33
C ARG A 127 -9.51 -15.12 4.81
N THR A 128 -10.08 -14.87 3.63
CA THR A 128 -9.82 -13.65 2.87
C THR A 128 -11.11 -13.05 2.35
N HIS A 129 -11.15 -11.72 2.31
CA HIS A 129 -12.26 -10.95 1.80
C HIS A 129 -11.77 -10.06 0.66
N ARG A 130 -12.35 -10.22 -0.53
CA ARG A 130 -12.03 -9.40 -1.70
C ARG A 130 -12.96 -8.20 -1.79
N GLY A 131 -12.37 -7.03 -2.03
CA GLY A 131 -13.07 -5.76 -2.08
C GLY A 131 -13.22 -5.10 -0.71
N GLY A 132 -13.86 -3.94 -0.70
CA GLY A 132 -14.12 -3.15 0.50
C GLY A 132 -13.33 -1.85 0.54
N THR A 133 -13.81 -0.93 1.39
CA THR A 133 -13.27 0.42 1.51
C THR A 133 -12.32 0.52 2.70
N TYR A 134 -11.04 0.78 2.40
CA TYR A 134 -10.03 1.13 3.40
C TYR A 134 -10.15 2.62 3.75
N LEU A 135 -10.50 2.93 4.99
CA LEU A 135 -10.41 4.29 5.50
C LEU A 135 -8.99 4.58 5.97
N CYS A 136 -8.35 5.59 5.36
CA CYS A 136 -7.01 6.01 5.70
C CYS A 136 -7.06 7.22 6.63
N MET A 137 -6.87 7.01 7.94
CA MET A 137 -6.78 8.08 8.93
C MET A 137 -5.35 8.62 9.08
N GLU A 138 -5.19 9.79 9.68
CA GLU A 138 -3.88 10.42 9.88
C GLU A 138 -3.01 9.68 10.91
N GLY A 139 -3.58 9.32 12.06
CA GLY A 139 -2.81 8.88 13.23
C GLY A 139 -2.10 10.04 13.96
N PRO A 140 -1.14 9.76 14.86
CA PRO A 140 -0.69 8.43 15.28
C PRO A 140 -1.59 7.78 16.34
N ALA A 141 -2.48 8.55 16.98
CA ALA A 141 -3.47 7.98 17.88
C ALA A 141 -4.49 7.15 17.09
N PHE A 142 -4.95 6.05 17.67
CA PHE A 142 -6.10 5.32 17.18
C PHE A 142 -7.38 6.15 17.29
N SER A 143 -8.45 5.69 16.64
CA SER A 143 -9.76 6.33 16.69
C SER A 143 -10.28 6.42 18.11
N THR A 144 -11.07 7.46 18.38
CA THR A 144 -12.06 7.41 19.46
C THR A 144 -13.24 6.52 19.05
N LYS A 145 -13.99 5.97 20.01
CA LYS A 145 -15.18 5.16 19.73
C LYS A 145 -16.24 5.92 18.91
N ALA A 146 -16.33 7.23 19.08
CA ALA A 146 -17.20 8.09 18.29
C ALA A 146 -16.78 8.12 16.81
N GLU A 147 -15.48 8.27 16.53
CA GLU A 147 -14.95 8.22 15.16
C GLU A 147 -15.18 6.85 14.52
N SER A 148 -14.88 5.76 15.22
CA SER A 148 -15.12 4.40 14.70
C SER A 148 -16.58 4.18 14.33
N ASN A 149 -17.52 4.62 15.18
CA ASN A 149 -18.95 4.49 14.90
C ASN A 149 -19.42 5.36 13.72
N VAL A 150 -18.84 6.54 13.53
CA VAL A 150 -19.09 7.37 12.34
C VAL A 150 -18.61 6.65 11.08
N TYR A 151 -17.36 6.14 11.07
CA TYR A 151 -16.81 5.43 9.93
C TYR A 151 -17.61 4.16 9.58
N ARG A 152 -18.09 3.45 10.60
CA ARG A 152 -19.03 2.33 10.45
C ARG A 152 -20.34 2.73 9.79
N SER A 153 -20.95 3.83 10.25
CA SER A 153 -22.19 4.35 9.67
C SER A 153 -22.04 4.80 8.21
N TRP A 154 -20.82 5.11 7.76
CA TRP A 154 -20.52 5.39 6.36
C TRP A 154 -20.31 4.12 5.53
N GLY A 155 -20.33 2.94 6.14
CA GLY A 155 -20.10 1.66 5.49
C GLY A 155 -18.63 1.36 5.19
N MET A 156 -17.68 1.99 5.91
CA MET A 156 -16.26 1.68 5.77
C MET A 156 -15.96 0.28 6.30
N ASP A 157 -15.00 -0.41 5.70
CA ASP A 157 -14.74 -1.83 5.96
C ASP A 157 -13.58 -2.04 6.93
N VAL A 158 -12.44 -1.41 6.64
CA VAL A 158 -11.23 -1.48 7.46
C VAL A 158 -10.62 -0.11 7.61
N ILE A 159 -9.86 0.10 8.68
CA ILE A 159 -9.18 1.35 8.99
C ILE A 159 -7.68 1.13 9.17
N GLY A 160 -6.89 2.01 8.58
CA GLY A 160 -5.46 2.08 8.85
C GLY A 160 -4.92 3.46 8.51
N MET A 161 -3.59 3.58 8.42
CA MET A 161 -2.94 4.90 8.40
C MET A 161 -2.00 5.15 7.23
N THR A 162 -1.84 4.24 6.25
CA THR A 162 -0.67 4.31 5.34
C THR A 162 -0.96 4.21 3.84
N ASN A 163 -1.97 3.46 3.40
CA ASN A 163 -1.98 2.99 2.00
C ASN A 163 -2.46 4.01 0.95
N LEU A 164 -3.23 5.02 1.32
CA LEU A 164 -3.82 5.91 0.32
C LEU A 164 -2.78 6.72 -0.46
N GLN A 165 -1.81 7.32 0.24
CA GLN A 165 -0.72 8.07 -0.39
C GLN A 165 0.12 7.15 -1.28
N GLU A 166 0.38 5.91 -0.84
CA GLU A 166 1.08 4.90 -1.65
C GLU A 166 0.33 4.59 -2.93
N ALA A 167 -0.99 4.38 -2.85
CA ALA A 167 -1.83 4.09 -4.02
C ALA A 167 -1.88 5.27 -5.01
N LYS A 168 -2.07 6.51 -4.51
CA LYS A 168 -2.07 7.74 -5.34
C LYS A 168 -0.75 7.89 -6.09
N LEU A 169 0.36 7.81 -5.37
CA LEU A 169 1.70 7.96 -5.94
C LEU A 169 2.09 6.80 -6.85
N ALA A 170 1.70 5.56 -6.52
CA ALA A 170 1.94 4.41 -7.40
C ALA A 170 1.19 4.59 -8.72
N ARG A 171 -0.05 5.11 -8.69
CA ARG A 171 -0.80 5.45 -9.90
C ARG A 171 -0.10 6.54 -10.71
N GLU A 172 0.36 7.62 -10.08
CA GLU A 172 1.13 8.66 -10.75
C GLU A 172 2.47 8.15 -11.30
N ALA A 173 3.11 7.19 -10.64
CA ALA A 173 4.33 6.54 -11.13
C ALA A 173 4.07 5.44 -12.16
N GLU A 174 2.80 5.18 -12.52
CA GLU A 174 2.36 4.12 -13.42
C GLU A 174 2.79 2.70 -12.98
N ILE A 175 2.72 2.46 -11.66
CA ILE A 175 3.04 1.21 -11.00
C ILE A 175 1.72 0.56 -10.56
N CYS A 176 1.55 -0.74 -10.81
CA CYS A 176 0.39 -1.47 -10.27
C CYS A 176 0.49 -1.51 -8.75
N TYR A 177 -0.63 -1.30 -8.05
CA TYR A 177 -0.65 -1.29 -6.60
C TYR A 177 -1.83 -2.10 -6.07
N ALA A 178 -1.59 -2.95 -5.08
CA ALA A 178 -2.62 -3.58 -4.26
C ALA A 178 -2.14 -3.74 -2.82
N THR A 179 -3.08 -3.82 -1.89
CA THR A 179 -2.81 -4.02 -0.46
C THR A 179 -3.40 -5.34 0.00
N LEU A 180 -2.62 -6.13 0.72
CA LEU A 180 -3.07 -7.15 1.65
C LEU A 180 -3.21 -6.50 3.03
N ALA A 181 -4.45 -6.26 3.46
CA ALA A 181 -4.76 -5.67 4.76
C ALA A 181 -4.94 -6.80 5.78
N LEU A 182 -4.16 -6.77 6.85
CA LEU A 182 -4.10 -7.82 7.87
C LEU A 182 -4.91 -7.35 9.07
N VAL A 183 -6.07 -7.95 9.30
CA VAL A 183 -6.95 -7.54 10.40
C VAL A 183 -6.29 -7.95 11.73
N THR A 184 -6.06 -6.96 12.59
CA THR A 184 -5.43 -7.17 13.90
C THR A 184 -6.40 -7.08 15.07
N ASP A 185 -7.48 -6.33 14.89
CA ASP A 185 -8.44 -5.97 15.92
C ASP A 185 -9.72 -5.41 15.25
N TYR A 186 -10.75 -5.12 16.04
CA TYR A 186 -11.99 -4.50 15.59
C TYR A 186 -12.00 -2.97 15.80
N ASP A 187 -10.86 -2.30 15.70
CA ASP A 187 -10.71 -0.92 16.18
C ASP A 187 -11.31 -0.79 17.60
N CYS A 188 -11.76 0.39 18.03
CA CYS A 188 -12.34 0.59 19.37
C CYS A 188 -13.88 0.56 19.45
N TRP A 189 -14.58 0.07 18.41
CA TRP A 189 -16.06 0.02 18.43
C TRP A 189 -16.61 -1.25 19.12
N HIS A 190 -15.86 -2.35 19.07
CA HIS A 190 -16.31 -3.65 19.57
C HIS A 190 -16.27 -3.71 21.10
N GLU A 191 -17.26 -4.35 21.71
CA GLU A 191 -17.41 -4.40 23.17
C GLU A 191 -16.25 -5.14 23.86
N GLU A 192 -15.67 -6.13 23.17
CA GLU A 192 -14.53 -6.88 23.67
C GLU A 192 -13.19 -6.16 23.45
N HIS A 193 -13.16 -4.95 22.88
CA HIS A 193 -11.92 -4.21 22.63
C HIS A 193 -11.07 -4.05 23.91
N ASP A 194 -11.71 -3.67 25.01
CA ASP A 194 -11.04 -3.47 26.30
C ASP A 194 -10.62 -4.78 26.99
N ALA A 195 -11.09 -5.93 26.48
CA ALA A 195 -10.73 -7.26 26.97
C ALA A 195 -9.51 -7.85 26.22
N VAL A 196 -9.10 -7.25 25.09
CA VAL A 196 -7.94 -7.72 24.32
C VAL A 196 -6.64 -7.27 25.01
N SER A 197 -5.85 -8.22 25.49
CA SER A 197 -4.56 -7.94 26.09
C SER A 197 -3.49 -7.57 25.03
N VAL A 198 -2.47 -6.81 25.42
CA VAL A 198 -1.33 -6.47 24.55
C VAL A 198 -0.67 -7.72 23.98
N GLU A 199 -0.59 -8.78 24.78
CA GLU A 199 -0.02 -10.08 24.40
C GLU A 199 -0.82 -10.72 23.25
N THR A 200 -2.15 -10.62 23.29
CA THR A 200 -3.04 -11.14 22.25
C THR A 200 -2.84 -10.39 20.93
N VAL A 201 -2.72 -9.06 20.99
CA VAL A 201 -2.41 -8.22 19.82
C VAL A 201 -1.05 -8.61 19.21
N VAL A 202 -0.02 -8.78 20.05
CA VAL A 202 1.32 -9.21 19.61
C VAL A 202 1.28 -10.61 18.98
N GLU A 203 0.49 -11.53 19.54
CA GLU A 203 0.31 -12.86 18.98
C GLU A 203 -0.33 -12.81 17.58
N TYR A 204 -1.41 -12.05 17.43
CA TYR A 204 -2.09 -11.85 16.13
C TYR A 204 -1.17 -11.20 15.11
N LEU A 205 -0.42 -10.16 15.51
CA LEU A 205 0.59 -9.54 14.64
C LEU A 205 1.63 -10.56 14.17
N ASN A 206 2.16 -11.40 15.06
CA ASN A 206 3.16 -12.40 14.69
C ASN A 206 2.58 -13.48 13.75
N LYS A 207 1.34 -13.92 13.97
CA LYS A 207 0.64 -14.86 13.06
C LYS A 207 0.40 -14.22 11.70
N ASN A 208 -0.12 -12.99 11.68
CA ASN A 208 -0.34 -12.21 10.47
C ASN A 208 0.94 -12.02 9.66
N VAL A 209 2.07 -11.69 10.30
CA VAL A 209 3.36 -11.55 9.61
C VAL A 209 3.79 -12.86 8.94
N ARG A 210 3.65 -14.00 9.62
CA ARG A 210 3.99 -15.31 9.03
C ARG A 210 3.11 -15.63 7.83
N ASN A 211 1.79 -15.45 7.96
CA ASN A 211 0.85 -15.68 6.87
C ASN A 211 1.16 -14.77 5.69
N ALA A 212 1.40 -13.48 5.93
CA ALA A 212 1.78 -12.51 4.91
C ALA A 212 3.04 -12.91 4.15
N GLN A 213 4.06 -13.43 4.84
CA GLN A 213 5.30 -13.87 4.19
C GLN A 213 5.05 -15.06 3.23
N VAL A 214 4.20 -16.01 3.62
CA VAL A 214 3.81 -17.13 2.77
C VAL A 214 3.02 -16.64 1.55
N ILE A 215 2.00 -15.81 1.79
CA ILE A 215 1.15 -15.23 0.74
C ILE A 215 1.97 -14.40 -0.24
N MET A 216 2.86 -13.52 0.25
CA MET A 216 3.68 -12.66 -0.61
C MET A 216 4.69 -13.45 -1.45
N ARG A 217 5.25 -14.52 -0.89
CA ARG A 217 6.13 -15.43 -1.65
C ARG A 217 5.38 -16.08 -2.79
N ASP A 218 4.20 -16.63 -2.52
CA ASP A 218 3.39 -17.26 -3.56
C ASP A 218 2.88 -16.25 -4.60
N ALA A 219 2.42 -15.08 -4.16
CA ALA A 219 2.01 -13.99 -5.04
C ALA A 219 3.15 -13.54 -5.98
N VAL A 220 4.37 -13.40 -5.48
CA VAL A 220 5.56 -13.08 -6.29
C VAL A 220 5.80 -14.16 -7.34
N LYS A 221 5.72 -15.43 -6.95
CA LYS A 221 5.87 -16.56 -7.87
C LYS A 221 4.80 -16.55 -8.97
N GLN A 222 3.54 -16.29 -8.62
CA GLN A 222 2.46 -16.21 -9.60
C GLN A 222 2.61 -15.02 -10.58
N LEU A 223 3.30 -13.96 -10.15
CA LEU A 223 3.53 -12.76 -10.97
C LEU A 223 4.74 -12.88 -11.91
N SER A 224 5.63 -13.88 -11.74
CA SER A 224 6.89 -14.00 -12.51
C SER A 224 6.67 -13.90 -14.01
N ASP A 225 5.65 -14.62 -14.50
CA ASP A 225 5.37 -14.81 -15.93
C ASP A 225 4.03 -14.19 -16.34
N LYS A 226 3.37 -13.44 -15.44
CA LYS A 226 2.07 -12.86 -15.73
C LYS A 226 2.23 -11.57 -16.55
N PRO A 227 1.63 -11.47 -17.75
CA PRO A 227 1.62 -10.21 -18.49
C PRO A 227 0.84 -9.14 -17.70
N ARG A 228 1.13 -7.87 -17.95
CA ARG A 228 0.41 -6.73 -17.37
C ARG A 228 -0.61 -6.24 -18.39
N ASN A 229 -1.87 -6.67 -18.28
CA ASN A 229 -2.94 -6.28 -19.21
C ASN A 229 -3.76 -5.08 -18.69
N CYS A 230 -3.60 -4.71 -17.42
CA CYS A 230 -4.20 -3.52 -16.85
C CYS A 230 -3.63 -2.21 -17.44
N THR A 231 -4.34 -1.11 -17.20
CA THR A 231 -3.99 0.23 -17.70
C THR A 231 -3.04 1.01 -16.78
N CYS A 232 -2.61 0.43 -15.65
CA CYS A 232 -1.76 1.12 -14.67
C CYS A 232 -0.46 1.65 -15.29
N GLY A 233 0.17 0.89 -16.20
CA GLY A 233 1.43 1.25 -16.85
C GLY A 233 1.36 2.46 -17.82
N SER A 234 0.16 2.97 -18.07
CA SER A 234 -0.11 4.11 -18.94
C SER A 234 -1.02 5.16 -18.28
N ALA A 235 -1.15 5.11 -16.94
CA ALA A 235 -2.08 5.98 -16.21
C ALA A 235 -1.82 7.48 -16.40
N LEU A 236 -0.58 7.87 -16.75
CA LEU A 236 -0.24 9.28 -16.99
C LEU A 236 -0.48 9.76 -18.42
N LYS A 237 -0.69 8.87 -19.39
CA LYS A 237 -0.61 9.20 -20.82
C LYS A 237 -1.45 10.42 -21.23
N ASN A 238 -2.64 10.57 -20.67
CA ASN A 238 -3.55 11.69 -20.92
C ASN A 238 -3.88 12.49 -19.65
N ALA A 239 -3.05 12.33 -18.62
CA ALA A 239 -3.28 12.93 -17.31
C ALA A 239 -2.42 14.18 -17.08
N ILE A 240 -1.36 14.41 -17.86
CA ILE A 240 -0.51 15.60 -17.74
C ILE A 240 -1.12 16.72 -18.58
N PHE A 241 -1.51 17.83 -17.94
CA PHE A 241 -2.19 18.96 -18.58
C PHE A 241 -1.24 20.06 -19.00
N THR A 242 -0.13 20.23 -18.28
CA THR A 242 0.89 21.19 -18.68
C THR A 242 1.64 20.67 -19.89
N ALA A 243 1.71 21.44 -20.97
CA ALA A 243 2.43 21.05 -22.19
C ALA A 243 3.95 20.90 -21.92
N PRO A 244 4.64 19.91 -22.52
CA PRO A 244 6.07 19.64 -22.26
C PRO A 244 7.01 20.84 -22.44
N ASN A 245 6.72 21.72 -23.39
CA ASN A 245 7.50 22.93 -23.65
C ASN A 245 7.38 24.00 -22.55
N LEU A 246 6.44 23.86 -21.62
CA LEU A 246 6.24 24.76 -20.48
C LEU A 246 6.83 24.21 -19.17
N TRP A 247 7.35 22.99 -19.16
CA TRP A 247 7.84 22.36 -17.94
C TRP A 247 9.12 23.06 -17.45
N PRO A 248 9.15 23.54 -16.20
CA PRO A 248 10.39 24.08 -15.63
C PRO A 248 11.48 23.00 -15.59
N GLU A 249 12.69 23.34 -16.04
CA GLU A 249 13.80 22.39 -16.15
C GLU A 249 14.12 21.68 -14.83
N ALA A 250 14.06 22.41 -13.71
CA ALA A 250 14.26 21.84 -12.38
C ALA A 250 13.20 20.79 -12.02
N THR A 251 11.94 21.04 -12.35
CA THR A 251 10.81 20.12 -12.07
C THR A 251 10.85 18.92 -13.00
N LYS A 252 11.15 19.13 -14.29
CA LYS A 252 11.35 18.06 -15.28
C LYS A 252 12.45 17.10 -14.84
N LYS A 253 13.62 17.64 -14.43
CA LYS A 253 14.73 16.84 -13.92
C LYS A 253 14.37 16.09 -12.63
N LYS A 254 13.67 16.73 -11.70
CA LYS A 254 13.20 16.11 -10.44
C LYS A 254 12.26 14.93 -10.70
N LEU A 255 11.44 15.01 -11.74
CA LEU A 255 10.41 14.01 -12.08
C LEU A 255 10.81 13.11 -13.27
N GLU A 256 12.07 13.11 -13.69
CA GLU A 256 12.53 12.44 -14.91
C GLU A 256 12.08 10.97 -15.00
N ALA A 257 12.14 10.22 -13.90
CA ALA A 257 11.72 8.81 -13.87
C ALA A 257 10.21 8.60 -14.08
N ILE A 258 9.40 9.64 -13.88
CA ILE A 258 7.93 9.62 -14.00
C ILE A 258 7.50 10.23 -15.35
N VAL A 259 7.98 11.43 -15.68
CA VAL A 259 7.53 12.19 -16.86
C VAL A 259 8.46 12.09 -18.06
N GLY A 260 9.63 11.45 -17.93
CA GLY A 260 10.66 11.41 -18.97
C GLY A 260 10.15 10.91 -20.32
N LYS A 261 9.32 9.85 -20.33
CA LYS A 261 8.73 9.29 -21.55
C LYS A 261 7.65 10.17 -22.21
N TYR A 262 7.21 11.22 -21.53
CA TYR A 262 6.24 12.22 -22.01
C TYR A 262 6.89 13.56 -22.35
N SER A 263 8.23 13.64 -22.25
CA SER A 263 8.98 14.89 -22.44
C SER A 263 9.22 15.25 -23.92
N THR A 264 8.81 14.39 -24.84
CA THR A 264 9.05 14.49 -26.28
C THR A 264 7.74 14.39 -27.05
N GLU A 265 6.94 15.45 -26.98
CA GLU A 265 5.93 15.80 -27.99
C GLU A 265 6.09 17.29 -28.31
#